data_AF-A0A158L467-F1
#
_entry.id   AF-A0A158L467-F1
#
_cell.length_a   1.000
_cell.length_b   1.000
_cell.length_c   1.000
_cell.angle_alpha   90.00
_cell.angle_beta   90.00
_cell.angle_gamma   90.00
#
_symmetry.space_group_name_H-M   'P 1'
#
loop_
_entity.id
_entity.type
_entity.pdbx_description
1 polymer ?
#
loop_
_entity_poly.entity_id
_entity_poly.type
_entity_poly.pdbx_seq_one_letter_code
_entity_poly.pdbx_strand_id
1 'polypeptide(L)'
;MNAFDQETISQLTDRWTVLVNELNRYGTAKYPNLLCVDVLRFIREVERLLIPDPFDQDVLITARNLVEQGDPKIAMFKVQEVLSGRLPSRPLKYPSLAR
;
A
#
# COMPACT_ATOMS: atom_id res chain seq x y z
N MET A 1 -3.65 21.02 5.34
CA MET A 1 -4.22 19.89 4.58
C MET A 1 -5.60 20.31 4.14
N ASN A 2 -5.81 20.48 2.84
CA ASN A 2 -7.09 20.93 2.30
C ASN A 2 -8.09 19.76 2.32
N ALA A 3 -9.39 20.06 2.38
CA ALA A 3 -10.43 19.02 2.35
C ALA A 3 -10.34 18.11 1.11
N PHE A 4 -9.83 18.65 0.00
CA PHE A 4 -9.58 17.93 -1.25
C PHE A 4 -8.50 16.83 -1.12
N ASP A 5 -7.48 17.08 -0.31
CA ASP A 5 -6.40 16.11 -0.06
C ASP A 5 -6.93 14.94 0.78
N GLN A 6 -7.82 15.22 1.74
CA GLN A 6 -8.43 14.22 2.62
C GLN A 6 -9.39 13.29 1.87
N GLU A 7 -10.23 13.84 0.98
CA GLU A 7 -11.12 13.04 0.15
C GLU A 7 -10.33 12.11 -0.79
N THR A 8 -9.26 12.64 -1.40
CA THR A 8 -8.36 11.87 -2.27
C THR A 8 -7.70 10.72 -1.49
N ILE A 9 -7.19 10.98 -0.29
CA ILE A 9 -6.58 9.95 0.57
C ILE A 9 -7.63 8.91 0.99
N SER A 10 -8.85 9.31 1.31
CA SER A 10 -9.94 8.37 1.65
C SER A 10 -10.22 7.42 0.50
N GLN A 11 -10.39 7.94 -0.72
CA GLN A 11 -10.66 7.12 -1.91
C GLN A 11 -9.49 6.16 -2.22
N LEU A 12 -8.25 6.62 -2.06
CA LEU A 12 -7.07 5.77 -2.20
C LEU A 12 -7.02 4.67 -1.14
N THR A 13 -7.43 4.97 0.10
CA THR A 13 -7.48 4.01 1.22
C THR A 13 -8.56 2.94 1.00
N ASP A 14 -9.72 3.31 0.46
CA ASP A 14 -10.77 2.36 0.11
C ASP A 14 -10.29 1.38 -0.98
N ARG A 15 -9.62 1.90 -2.01
CA ARG A 15 -9.07 1.07 -3.09
C ARG A 15 -7.92 0.19 -2.61
N TRP A 16 -7.07 0.73 -1.73
CA TRP A 16 -6.04 -0.05 -1.05
C TRP A 16 -6.66 -1.24 -0.31
N THR A 17 -7.75 -1.01 0.44
CA THR A 17 -8.45 -2.04 1.22
C THR A 17 -8.98 -3.15 0.32
N VAL A 18 -9.58 -2.80 -0.82
CA VAL A 18 -10.09 -3.78 -1.80
C VAL A 18 -8.97 -4.67 -2.33
N LEU A 19 -7.85 -4.07 -2.75
CA LEU A 19 -6.70 -4.81 -3.31
C LEU A 19 -6.04 -5.72 -2.26
N VAL A 20 -5.87 -5.25 -1.03
CA VAL A 20 -5.33 -6.07 0.07
C VAL A 20 -6.24 -7.24 0.40
N ASN A 21 -7.56 -7.02 0.43
CA ASN A 21 -8.52 -8.09 0.65
C ASN A 21 -8.45 -9.15 -0.45
N GLU A 22 -8.28 -8.75 -1.71
CA GLU A 22 -8.10 -9.69 -2.81
C GLU A 22 -6.78 -10.47 -2.66
N LEU A 23 -5.66 -9.79 -2.39
CA LEU A 23 -4.37 -10.43 -2.16
C LEU A 23 -4.41 -11.44 -1.00
N ASN A 24 -5.13 -11.12 0.08
CA ASN A 24 -5.26 -12.00 1.23
C ASN A 24 -5.98 -13.32 0.93
N ARG A 25 -6.71 -13.43 -0.19
CA ARG A 25 -7.35 -14.68 -0.61
C ARG A 25 -6.36 -15.73 -1.14
N TYR A 26 -5.16 -15.31 -1.55
CA TYR A 26 -4.21 -16.18 -2.25
C TYR A 26 -3.20 -16.90 -1.33
N GLY A 27 -3.25 -16.70 0.00
CA GLY A 27 -2.40 -17.45 0.94
C GLY A 27 -0.91 -17.39 0.59
N THR A 28 -0.27 -18.56 0.41
CA THR A 28 1.11 -18.71 -0.06
C THR A 28 1.22 -19.05 -1.56
N ALA A 29 0.09 -19.09 -2.27
CA ALA A 29 0.09 -19.34 -3.71
C ALA A 29 0.65 -18.13 -4.47
N LYS A 30 1.13 -18.37 -5.69
CA LYS A 30 1.54 -17.29 -6.58
C LYS A 30 0.33 -16.41 -6.90
N TYR A 31 0.52 -15.09 -6.81
CA TYR A 31 -0.50 -14.13 -7.18
C TYR A 31 -0.75 -14.16 -8.70
N PRO A 32 -2.01 -14.01 -9.16
CA PRO A 32 -2.31 -13.88 -10.58
C PRO A 32 -1.62 -12.63 -11.17
N ASN A 33 -1.11 -12.75 -12.40
CA ASN A 33 -0.45 -11.63 -13.09
C ASN A 33 -1.33 -10.37 -13.17
N LEU A 34 -2.63 -10.55 -13.38
CA LEU A 34 -3.60 -9.45 -13.42
C LEU A 34 -3.65 -8.69 -12.09
N LEU A 35 -3.59 -9.40 -10.97
CA LEU A 35 -3.59 -8.78 -9.64
C LEU A 35 -2.30 -7.98 -9.40
N CYS A 36 -1.15 -8.48 -9.86
CA CYS A 36 0.11 -7.72 -9.84
C CYS A 36 0.02 -6.44 -10.70
N VAL A 37 -0.58 -6.52 -11.90
CA VAL A 37 -0.81 -5.35 -12.76
C VAL A 37 -1.73 -4.32 -12.09
N ASP A 38 -2.78 -4.78 -11.41
CA ASP A 38 -3.69 -3.89 -10.67
C ASP A 38 -2.99 -3.17 -9.52
N VAL A 39 -2.11 -3.86 -8.79
CA VAL A 39 -1.29 -3.24 -7.74
C VAL A 39 -0.29 -2.23 -8.32
N LEU A 40 0.37 -2.53 -9.44
CA LEU A 40 1.25 -1.57 -10.13
C LEU A 40 0.50 -0.33 -10.59
N ARG A 41 -0.69 -0.50 -11.16
CA ARG A 41 -1.56 0.60 -11.57
C ARG A 41 -1.95 1.47 -10.38
N PHE A 42 -2.29 0.84 -9.26
CA PHE A 42 -2.62 1.56 -8.03
C PHE A 42 -1.43 2.37 -7.48
N ILE A 43 -0.21 1.79 -7.46
CA ILE A 43 0.99 2.53 -7.03
C ILE A 43 1.21 3.80 -7.87
N ARG A 44 1.10 3.69 -9.21
CA ARG A 44 1.23 4.85 -10.10
C ARG A 44 0.17 5.92 -9.86
N GLU A 45 -1.02 5.49 -9.49
CA GLU A 45 -2.11 6.41 -9.17
C GLU A 45 -1.85 7.16 -7.86
N VAL A 46 -1.33 6.49 -6.83
CA VAL A 46 -0.90 7.11 -5.58
C VAL A 46 0.17 8.17 -5.86
N GLU A 47 1.18 7.85 -6.66
CA GLU A 47 2.24 8.81 -7.04
C GLU A 47 1.68 10.06 -7.71
N ARG A 48 0.74 9.87 -8.65
CA ARG A 48 0.16 10.97 -9.42
C ARG A 48 -0.73 11.87 -8.56
N LEU A 49 -1.50 11.30 -7.64
CA LEU A 49 -2.50 12.02 -6.87
C LEU A 49 -1.94 12.66 -5.61
N LEU A 50 -0.94 12.04 -4.96
CA LEU A 50 -0.40 12.55 -3.70
C LEU A 50 0.85 13.42 -3.88
N ILE A 51 1.53 13.37 -5.03
CA ILE A 51 2.78 14.10 -5.30
C ILE A 51 3.77 13.88 -4.14
N PRO A 52 4.28 12.65 -3.98
CA PRO A 52 5.06 12.25 -2.81
C PRO A 52 6.34 13.08 -2.67
N ASP A 53 6.76 13.32 -1.43
CA ASP A 53 8.09 13.85 -1.17
C ASP A 53 9.18 12.81 -1.53
N PRO A 54 10.47 13.18 -1.58
CA PRO A 54 11.53 12.25 -2.02
C PRO A 54 11.61 10.93 -1.23
N PHE A 55 11.30 10.93 0.06
CA PHE A 55 11.33 9.70 0.85
C PHE A 55 10.07 8.86 0.59
N ASP A 56 8.90 9.47 0.47
CA ASP A 56 7.69 8.73 0.08
C ASP A 56 7.83 8.16 -1.33
N GLN A 57 8.54 8.89 -2.21
CA GLN A 57 8.89 8.42 -3.56
C GLN A 57 9.80 7.18 -3.53
N ASP A 58 10.78 7.12 -2.63
CA ASP A 58 11.63 5.93 -2.42
C ASP A 58 10.83 4.72 -1.93
N VAL A 59 9.86 4.96 -1.04
CA VAL A 59 8.93 3.91 -0.58
C VAL A 59 8.10 3.37 -1.75
N LEU A 60 7.59 4.23 -2.64
CA LEU A 60 6.82 3.81 -3.81
C LEU A 60 7.68 3.14 -4.89
N ILE A 61 8.95 3.55 -5.06
CA ILE A 61 9.92 2.81 -5.88
C ILE A 61 10.11 1.40 -5.35
N THR A 62 10.32 1.27 -4.04
CA THR A 62 10.46 -0.03 -3.37
C THR A 62 9.22 -0.89 -3.57
N ALA A 63 8.02 -0.30 -3.42
CA ALA A 63 6.77 -0.99 -3.65
C ALA A 63 6.67 -1.55 -5.08
N ARG A 64 7.05 -0.79 -6.11
CA ARG A 64 7.05 -1.30 -7.50
C ARG A 64 7.98 -2.49 -7.68
N ASN A 65 9.21 -2.39 -7.19
CA ASN A 65 10.20 -3.45 -7.30
C ASN A 65 9.68 -4.75 -6.65
N LEU A 66 8.99 -4.65 -5.51
CA LEU A 66 8.36 -5.79 -4.85
C LEU A 66 7.28 -6.45 -5.72
N VAL A 67 6.45 -5.67 -6.41
CA VAL A 67 5.44 -6.26 -7.32
C VAL A 67 6.12 -6.99 -8.49
N GLU A 68 7.16 -6.39 -9.07
CA GLU A 68 7.93 -6.99 -10.16
C GLU A 68 8.64 -8.29 -9.74
N GLN A 69 9.00 -8.40 -8.47
CA GLN A 69 9.57 -9.61 -7.87
C GLN A 69 8.52 -10.66 -7.49
N GLY A 70 7.23 -10.35 -7.60
CA GLY A 70 6.13 -11.25 -7.27
C GLY A 70 5.63 -11.15 -5.83
N ASP A 71 5.96 -10.07 -5.11
CA ASP A 71 5.56 -9.78 -3.73
C ASP A 71 4.58 -8.59 -3.62
N PRO A 72 3.44 -8.58 -4.34
CA PRO A 72 2.49 -7.47 -4.33
C PRO A 72 1.88 -7.21 -2.94
N LYS A 73 1.80 -8.22 -2.08
CA LYS A 73 1.32 -8.04 -0.70
C LYS A 73 2.27 -7.18 0.14
N ILE A 74 3.58 -7.39 0.01
CA ILE A 74 4.58 -6.56 0.69
C ILE A 74 4.58 -5.15 0.08
N ALA A 75 4.42 -5.04 -1.24
CA ALA A 75 4.26 -3.75 -1.91
C ALA A 75 3.08 -2.94 -1.33
N MET A 76 1.93 -3.57 -1.09
CA MET A 76 0.77 -2.88 -0.52
C MET A 76 0.99 -2.39 0.91
N PHE A 77 1.80 -3.08 1.73
CA PHE A 77 2.21 -2.54 3.04
C PHE A 77 3.04 -1.27 2.89
N LYS A 78 3.95 -1.20 1.91
CA LYS A 78 4.72 0.01 1.61
C LYS A 78 3.84 1.17 1.17
N VAL A 79 2.84 0.91 0.33
CA VAL A 79 1.87 1.95 -0.04
C VAL A 79 1.07 2.44 1.16
N GLN A 80 0.72 1.56 2.11
CA GLN A 80 0.03 1.96 3.34
C GLN A 80 0.86 2.95 4.18
N GLU A 81 2.18 2.79 4.24
CA GLU A 81 3.08 3.71 4.95
C GLU A 81 2.98 5.14 4.38
N VAL A 82 2.82 5.25 3.06
CA VAL A 82 2.63 6.54 2.37
C VAL A 82 1.23 7.10 2.63
N LEU A 83 0.18 6.30 2.42
CA LEU A 83 -1.22 6.74 2.61
C LEU A 83 -1.52 7.17 4.05
N SER A 84 -0.90 6.50 5.03
CA SER A 84 -1.10 6.80 6.45
C SER A 84 -0.28 8.02 6.92
N GLY A 85 0.54 8.59 6.03
CA GLY A 85 1.50 9.63 6.35
C GLY A 85 2.48 9.14 7.42
N ARG A 86 3.48 8.34 7.00
CA ARG A 86 4.55 7.76 7.84
C ARG A 86 4.14 7.66 9.29
N LEU A 87 3.44 6.58 9.65
CA LEU A 87 3.03 6.24 11.02
C LEU A 87 3.81 7.05 12.07
N PRO A 88 3.27 8.12 12.67
CA PRO A 88 3.87 8.63 13.89
C PRO A 88 3.78 7.47 14.87
N SER A 89 4.93 6.90 15.24
CA SER A 89 5.13 5.70 16.04
C SER A 89 3.99 5.44 17.02
N ARG A 90 2.92 4.79 16.55
CA ARG A 90 1.88 4.25 17.42
C ARG A 90 2.28 2.81 17.58
N PRO A 91 2.72 2.38 18.77
CA PRO A 91 3.08 0.99 18.96
C PRO A 91 1.85 0.17 18.59
N LEU A 92 1.99 -0.64 17.55
CA LEU A 92 1.06 -1.73 17.28
C LEU A 92 1.05 -2.56 18.57
N LYS A 93 0.01 -2.37 19.39
CA LYS A 93 -0.34 -3.30 20.45
C LYS A 93 -0.76 -4.58 19.73
N TYR A 94 0.21 -5.40 19.39
CA TYR A 94 -0.03 -6.83 19.29
C TYR A 94 -0.50 -7.27 20.67
N PRO A 95 -1.67 -7.90 20.82
CA PRO A 95 -1.94 -8.64 22.05
C PRO A 95 -0.87 -9.72 22.12
N SER A 96 -0.01 -9.59 23.12
CA SER A 96 0.93 -10.63 23.52
C SER A 96 0.15 -11.91 23.74
N LEU A 97 0.28 -12.87 22.82
CA LEU A 97 0.07 -14.27 23.13
C LEU A 97 1.26 -14.71 23.98
N ALA A 98 1.21 -14.34 25.26
CA ALA A 98 2.00 -14.94 26.32
C ALA A 98 1.06 -15.91 27.05
N ARG A 99 1.32 -17.21 26.78
CA ARG A 99 1.01 -18.43 27.52
C ARG A 99 -0.02 -18.39 28.64
#